data_AF-A0A852K554-F1
#
_entry.id   AF-A0A852K554-F1
#
_cell.length_a   1.000
_cell.length_b   1.000
_cell.length_c   1.000
_cell.angle_alpha   90.00
_cell.angle_beta   90.00
_cell.angle_gamma   90.00
#
_symmetry.space_group_name_H-M   'P 1'
#
loop_
_entity.id
_entity.type
_entity.pdbx_description
1 polymer ?
#
loop_
_entity_poly.entity_id
_entity_poly.type
_entity_poly.pdbx_seq_one_letter_code
_entity_poly.pdbx_strand_id
1 'polypeptide(L)'
;MDARFTRGKSPVLERALGRPRSELSLAAFALLFSELVQYCQRRVASVAELQARLAQLGHHVGLRALDALVARERPGRRETKVLGVLLFVKGPLWRALFGREADKLEQANDDERTFYVIEREPVVNTFVSVPRENSSLNCAAFAAGLLEAVLGAAGFPARVSAH
;
A
#
# COMPACT_ATOMS: atom_id res chain seq x y z
N MET A 1 23.75 51.81 1.20
CA MET A 1 23.78 50.98 2.42
C MET A 1 23.44 49.56 2.00
N ASP A 2 24.45 48.82 1.53
CA ASP A 2 24.28 47.43 1.12
C ASP A 2 24.42 46.52 2.34
N ALA A 3 23.29 46.12 2.92
CA ALA A 3 23.26 45.07 3.92
C ALA A 3 23.63 43.75 3.22
N ARG A 4 24.93 43.44 3.25
CA ARG A 4 25.47 42.12 2.96
C ARG A 4 24.94 41.15 4.02
N PHE A 5 23.78 40.55 3.75
CA PHE A 5 23.46 39.27 4.35
C PHE A 5 24.58 38.31 3.96
N THR A 6 25.46 37.97 4.91
CA THR A 6 26.37 36.86 4.74
C THR A 6 25.47 35.62 4.60
N ARG A 7 25.38 35.11 3.37
CA ARG A 7 24.64 33.89 3.04
C ARG A 7 25.40 32.69 3.60
N GLY A 8 25.53 32.63 4.93
CA GLY A 8 25.97 31.44 5.63
C GLY A 8 24.95 30.36 5.31
N LYS A 9 25.38 29.31 4.62
CA LYS A 9 24.51 28.20 4.26
C LYS A 9 24.06 27.55 5.57
N SER A 10 22.78 27.70 5.91
CA SER A 10 22.24 27.09 7.12
C SER A 10 22.24 25.57 6.91
N PRO A 11 22.89 24.77 7.77
CA PRO A 11 22.93 23.32 7.64
C PRO A 11 21.53 22.70 7.69
N VAL A 12 20.54 23.39 8.27
CA VAL A 12 19.13 22.99 8.24
C VAL A 12 18.54 23.15 6.84
N LEU A 13 18.93 24.18 6.08
CA LEU A 13 18.47 24.42 4.71
C LEU A 13 19.22 23.56 3.68
N GLU A 14 20.41 23.06 4.02
CA GLU A 14 21.16 22.10 3.21
C GLU A 14 20.72 20.65 3.43
N ARG A 15 19.94 20.38 4.48
CA ARG A 15 19.46 19.04 4.77
C ARG A 15 18.49 18.60 3.68
N ALA A 16 18.79 17.46 3.05
CA ALA A 16 17.87 16.83 2.12
C ALA A 16 16.49 16.65 2.78
N LEU A 17 15.44 17.13 2.13
CA LEU A 17 14.05 16.98 2.58
C LEU A 17 13.62 15.50 2.60
N GLY A 18 14.30 14.65 1.82
CA GLY A 18 14.07 13.21 1.79
C GLY A 18 14.53 12.55 3.09
N ARG A 19 13.58 11.99 3.85
CA ARG A 19 13.92 11.08 4.95
C ARG A 19 14.56 9.82 4.35
N PRO A 20 15.77 9.42 4.78
CA PRO A 20 16.38 8.19 4.31
C PRO A 20 15.49 7.00 4.66
N ARG A 21 15.46 6.01 3.76
CA ARG A 21 14.64 4.81 3.92
C ARG A 21 15.15 4.05 5.14
N SER A 22 14.29 3.91 6.15
CA SER A 22 14.58 3.09 7.33
C SER A 22 14.11 1.66 7.06
N GLU A 23 14.99 0.70 7.29
CA GLU A 23 14.61 -0.71 7.26
C GLU A 23 13.93 -1.08 8.57
N LEU A 24 12.76 -1.69 8.48
CA LEU A 24 12.03 -2.24 9.63
C LEU A 24 12.01 -3.75 9.48
N SER A 25 12.15 -4.46 10.60
CA SER A 25 11.99 -5.91 10.60
C SER A 25 10.58 -6.27 10.13
N LEU A 26 10.50 -7.24 9.21
CA LEU A 26 9.23 -7.78 8.74
C LEU A 26 8.40 -8.35 9.91
N ALA A 27 9.07 -8.87 10.94
CA ALA A 27 8.43 -9.36 12.16
C ALA A 27 7.72 -8.25 12.96
N ALA A 28 8.20 -7.01 12.92
CA ALA A 28 7.52 -5.90 13.59
C ALA A 28 6.19 -5.56 12.92
N PHE A 29 6.16 -5.56 11.58
CA PHE A 29 4.92 -5.41 10.81
C PHE A 29 3.97 -6.59 11.07
N ALA A 30 4.49 -7.82 11.02
CA ALA A 30 3.75 -9.05 11.29
C ALA A 30 2.98 -9.01 12.62
N LEU A 31 3.68 -8.70 13.72
CA LEU A 31 3.10 -8.65 15.06
C LEU A 31 2.04 -7.54 15.18
N LEU A 32 2.35 -6.35 14.65
CA LEU A 32 1.40 -5.23 14.67
C LEU A 32 0.14 -5.55 13.86
N PHE A 33 0.31 -6.11 12.67
CA PHE A 33 -0.80 -6.43 11.78
C PHE A 33 -1.67 -7.56 12.36
N SER A 34 -1.05 -8.58 12.96
CA SER A 34 -1.78 -9.65 13.66
C SER A 34 -2.67 -9.09 14.78
N GLU A 35 -2.14 -8.22 15.64
CA GLU A 35 -2.94 -7.59 16.70
C GLU A 35 -4.02 -6.65 16.15
N LEU A 36 -3.76 -5.96 15.04
CA LEU A 36 -4.76 -5.14 14.35
C LEU A 36 -5.93 -6.00 13.85
N VAL A 37 -5.66 -7.16 13.25
CA VAL A 37 -6.69 -8.11 12.81
C VAL A 37 -7.48 -8.62 14.01
N GLN A 38 -6.82 -9.08 15.07
CA GLN A 38 -7.48 -9.55 16.30
C GLN A 38 -8.30 -8.45 16.98
N TYR A 39 -7.81 -7.20 17.00
CA TYR A 39 -8.54 -6.05 17.50
C TYR A 39 -9.82 -5.79 16.69
N CYS A 40 -9.76 -5.92 15.37
CA CYS A 40 -10.94 -5.78 14.52
C CYS A 40 -11.92 -6.93 14.72
N GLN A 41 -11.42 -8.17 14.77
CA GLN A 41 -12.24 -9.37 14.93
C GLN A 41 -13.07 -9.32 16.22
N ARG A 42 -12.51 -8.83 17.33
CA ARG A 42 -13.22 -8.66 18.61
C ARG A 42 -14.37 -7.62 18.58
N ARG A 43 -14.52 -6.87 17.50
CA ARG A 43 -15.44 -5.72 17.38
C ARG A 43 -16.42 -5.80 16.22
N VAL A 44 -16.45 -6.94 15.54
CA VAL A 44 -17.30 -7.17 14.35
C VAL A 44 -18.07 -8.47 14.53
N ALA A 45 -19.24 -8.57 13.91
CA ALA A 45 -20.12 -9.73 14.04
C ALA A 45 -19.89 -10.78 12.94
N SER A 46 -19.20 -10.42 11.85
CA SER A 46 -19.00 -11.31 10.70
C SER A 46 -17.63 -11.14 10.04
N VAL A 47 -17.22 -12.16 9.27
CA VAL A 47 -15.98 -12.11 8.45
C VAL A 47 -16.07 -11.02 7.39
N ALA A 48 -17.26 -10.79 6.81
CA ALA A 48 -17.47 -9.72 5.83
C ALA A 48 -17.24 -8.34 6.44
N GLU A 49 -17.75 -8.09 7.66
CA GLU A 49 -17.48 -6.85 8.39
C GLU A 49 -15.99 -6.71 8.75
N LEU A 50 -15.32 -7.80 9.15
CA LEU A 50 -13.89 -7.80 9.39
C LEU A 50 -13.12 -7.36 8.14
N GLN A 51 -13.40 -7.97 6.99
CA GLN A 51 -12.77 -7.64 5.71
C GLN A 51 -13.04 -6.18 5.31
N ALA A 52 -14.28 -5.69 5.47
CA ALA A 52 -14.61 -4.30 5.20
C ALA A 52 -13.82 -3.33 6.10
N ARG A 53 -13.67 -3.65 7.39
CA ARG A 53 -12.90 -2.84 8.34
C ARG A 53 -11.40 -2.86 8.02
N LEU A 54 -10.85 -4.01 7.63
CA LEU A 54 -9.47 -4.12 7.16
C LEU A 54 -9.24 -3.32 5.88
N ALA A 55 -10.17 -3.37 4.92
CA ALA A 55 -10.11 -2.59 3.70
C ALA A 55 -10.11 -1.07 3.99
N GLN A 56 -10.94 -0.59 4.92
CA GLN A 56 -10.94 0.81 5.35
C GLN A 56 -9.59 1.25 5.93
N LEU A 57 -8.96 0.40 6.75
CA LEU A 57 -7.63 0.67 7.30
C LEU A 57 -6.56 0.69 6.20
N GLY A 58 -6.64 -0.25 5.25
CA GLY A 58 -5.79 -0.28 4.06
C GLY A 58 -5.93 0.98 3.22
N HIS A 59 -7.16 1.45 3.03
CA HIS A 59 -7.48 2.66 2.29
C HIS A 59 -6.76 3.89 2.86
N HIS A 60 -6.80 4.07 4.19
CA HIS A 60 -6.07 5.16 4.85
C HIS A 60 -4.55 5.08 4.63
N VAL A 61 -3.98 3.88 4.59
CA VAL A 61 -2.55 3.67 4.30
C VAL A 61 -2.26 4.00 2.83
N GLY A 62 -3.09 3.53 1.90
CA GLY A 62 -2.94 3.75 0.46
C GLY A 62 -2.93 5.24 0.08
N LEU A 63 -3.84 6.03 0.65
CA LEU A 63 -3.90 7.48 0.42
C LEU A 63 -2.57 8.17 0.77
N ARG A 64 -1.92 7.77 1.86
CA ARG A 64 -0.63 8.34 2.30
C ARG A 64 0.56 7.78 1.54
N ALA A 65 0.47 6.52 1.10
CA ALA A 65 1.55 5.83 0.41
C ALA A 65 1.81 6.43 -0.99
N LEU A 66 0.76 6.81 -1.72
CA LEU A 66 0.89 7.32 -3.09
C LEU A 66 1.81 8.55 -3.16
N ASP A 67 1.48 9.61 -2.43
CA ASP A 67 2.21 10.88 -2.50
C ASP A 67 3.67 10.71 -2.07
N ALA A 68 3.90 9.97 -0.99
CA ALA A 68 5.23 9.69 -0.48
C ALA A 68 6.10 8.92 -1.50
N LEU A 69 5.51 7.97 -2.24
CA LEU A 69 6.21 7.18 -3.24
C LEU A 69 6.45 7.95 -4.53
N VAL A 70 5.46 8.69 -5.02
CA VAL A 70 5.61 9.51 -6.22
C VAL A 70 6.66 10.59 -5.99
N ALA A 71 6.64 11.28 -4.85
CA ALA A 71 7.63 12.30 -4.51
C ALA A 71 9.06 11.74 -4.46
N ARG A 72 9.22 10.49 -4.00
CA ARG A 72 10.55 9.85 -3.83
C ARG A 72 11.07 9.21 -5.11
N GLU A 73 10.22 8.51 -5.85
CA GLU A 73 10.64 7.62 -6.94
C GLU A 73 10.35 8.19 -8.33
N ARG A 74 9.39 9.12 -8.45
CA ARG A 74 8.96 9.71 -9.73
C ARG A 74 8.61 11.20 -9.58
N PRO A 75 9.55 12.06 -9.14
CA PRO A 75 9.26 13.47 -8.90
C PRO A 75 8.69 14.13 -10.17
N GLY A 76 7.49 14.71 -10.04
CA GLY A 76 6.82 15.44 -11.12
C GLY A 76 6.15 14.58 -12.20
N ARG A 77 6.06 13.25 -12.04
CA ARG A 77 5.46 12.37 -13.06
C ARG A 77 4.38 11.48 -12.46
N ARG A 78 3.12 11.77 -12.83
CA ARG A 78 1.94 10.97 -12.52
C ARG A 78 1.59 10.07 -13.71
N GLU A 79 1.17 8.85 -13.42
CA GLU A 79 0.68 7.93 -14.45
C GLU A 79 -0.66 8.41 -15.01
N THR A 80 -0.80 8.36 -16.33
CA THR A 80 -2.03 8.73 -17.05
C THR A 80 -2.62 7.57 -17.86
N LYS A 81 -1.93 6.43 -17.88
CA LYS A 81 -2.34 5.22 -18.61
C LYS A 81 -2.59 4.08 -17.63
N VAL A 82 -3.63 3.28 -17.88
CA VAL A 82 -4.02 2.13 -17.05
C VAL A 82 -2.85 1.16 -16.84
N LEU A 83 -2.19 0.75 -17.93
CA LEU A 83 -1.01 -0.13 -17.82
C LEU A 83 0.11 0.49 -16.98
N GLY A 84 0.32 1.81 -17.09
CA GLY A 84 1.35 2.52 -16.32
C GLY A 84 1.09 2.48 -14.80
N VAL A 85 -0.16 2.73 -14.38
CA VAL A 85 -0.52 2.67 -12.96
C VAL A 85 -0.53 1.24 -12.43
N LEU A 86 -0.92 0.25 -13.23
CA LEU A 86 -0.89 -1.16 -12.82
C LEU A 86 0.55 -1.68 -12.66
N LEU A 87 1.48 -1.27 -13.53
CA LEU A 87 2.90 -1.56 -13.37
C LEU A 87 3.52 -0.84 -12.16
N PHE A 88 3.06 0.38 -11.86
CA PHE A 88 3.41 1.08 -10.63
C PHE A 88 2.94 0.30 -9.38
N VAL A 89 1.71 -0.24 -9.41
CA VAL A 89 1.16 -1.08 -8.36
C VAL A 89 1.98 -2.36 -8.17
N LYS A 90 2.24 -3.11 -9.25
CA LYS A 90 2.99 -4.39 -9.20
C LYS A 90 4.42 -4.21 -8.67
N GLY A 91 5.12 -3.16 -9.10
CA GLY A 91 6.54 -2.98 -8.82
C GLY A 91 6.79 -1.98 -7.67
N PRO A 92 6.92 -0.67 -7.97
CA PRO A 92 7.25 0.37 -6.98
C PRO A 92 6.44 0.31 -5.68
N LEU A 93 5.11 0.29 -5.78
CA LEU A 93 4.23 0.28 -4.61
C LEU A 93 4.42 -1.00 -3.79
N TRP A 94 4.34 -2.17 -4.43
CA TRP A 94 4.48 -3.45 -3.74
C TRP A 94 5.84 -3.59 -3.06
N ARG A 95 6.93 -3.22 -3.76
CA ARG A 95 8.28 -3.25 -3.19
C ARG A 95 8.43 -2.29 -2.02
N ALA A 96 7.77 -1.13 -2.08
CA ALA A 96 7.80 -0.18 -0.98
C ALA A 96 7.11 -0.69 0.29
N LEU A 97 6.01 -1.43 0.13
CA LEU A 97 5.19 -1.90 1.24
C LEU A 97 5.65 -3.26 1.78
N PHE A 98 6.04 -4.17 0.89
CA PHE A 98 6.24 -5.59 1.18
C PHE A 98 7.66 -6.09 0.86
N GLY A 99 8.55 -5.21 0.37
CA GLY A 99 9.94 -5.55 0.08
C GLY A 99 10.16 -6.37 -1.20
N ARG A 100 9.09 -6.71 -1.93
CA ARG A 100 9.13 -7.46 -3.20
C ARG A 100 8.07 -6.96 -4.16
N GLU A 101 8.22 -7.26 -5.45
CA GLU A 101 7.15 -7.03 -6.44
C GLU A 101 6.02 -8.04 -6.26
N ALA A 102 4.83 -7.70 -6.73
CA ALA A 102 3.75 -8.67 -6.81
C ALA A 102 4.11 -9.77 -7.82
N ASP A 103 3.73 -11.02 -7.59
CA ASP A 103 4.16 -12.14 -8.45
C ASP A 103 3.69 -11.95 -9.90
N LYS A 104 2.41 -11.63 -10.10
CA LYS A 104 1.86 -11.42 -11.45
C LYS A 104 0.88 -10.26 -11.54
N LEU A 105 0.74 -9.76 -12.76
CA LEU A 105 -0.29 -8.82 -13.18
C LEU A 105 -0.90 -9.39 -14.45
N GLU A 106 -2.18 -9.73 -14.41
CA GLU A 106 -2.91 -10.34 -15.51
C GLU A 106 -4.17 -9.50 -15.82
N GLN A 107 -4.65 -9.54 -17.06
CA GLN A 107 -5.94 -8.97 -17.46
C GLN A 107 -6.94 -10.13 -17.60
N ALA A 108 -8.20 -9.92 -17.25
CA ALA A 108 -9.23 -10.92 -17.49
C ALA A 108 -9.39 -11.17 -19.00
N ASN A 109 -9.65 -12.43 -19.37
CA ASN A 109 -9.79 -12.81 -20.78
C ASN A 109 -11.13 -12.34 -21.37
N ASP A 110 -12.13 -12.18 -20.52
CA ASP A 110 -13.54 -11.89 -20.84
C ASP A 110 -13.96 -10.46 -20.53
N ASP A 111 -13.12 -9.68 -19.83
CA ASP A 111 -13.37 -8.29 -19.48
C ASP A 111 -12.10 -7.43 -19.54
N GLU A 112 -12.03 -6.52 -20.50
CA GLU A 112 -10.90 -5.62 -20.68
C GLU A 112 -10.69 -4.65 -19.49
N ARG A 113 -11.70 -4.48 -18.63
CA ARG A 113 -11.66 -3.56 -17.47
C ARG A 113 -11.25 -4.26 -16.18
N THR A 114 -11.12 -5.59 -16.20
CA THR A 114 -10.75 -6.37 -15.02
C THR A 114 -9.28 -6.79 -15.09
N PHE A 115 -8.56 -6.50 -14.01
CA PHE A 115 -7.15 -6.85 -13.85
C PHE A 115 -6.91 -7.55 -12.52
N TYR A 116 -5.96 -8.47 -12.50
CA TYR A 116 -5.59 -9.27 -11.34
C TYR A 116 -4.16 -8.98 -10.93
N VAL A 117 -3.97 -8.56 -9.68
CA VAL A 117 -2.66 -8.55 -9.00
C VAL A 117 -2.59 -9.82 -8.17
N ILE A 118 -1.70 -10.74 -8.54
CA ILE A 118 -1.67 -12.09 -7.96
C ILE A 118 -0.44 -12.23 -7.07
N GLU A 119 -0.66 -12.70 -5.84
CA GLU A 119 0.36 -13.10 -4.88
C GLU A 119 0.17 -14.58 -4.52
N ARG A 120 1.20 -15.39 -4.69
CA ARG A 120 1.20 -16.80 -4.27
C ARG A 120 1.21 -16.95 -2.75
N GLU A 121 1.97 -16.07 -2.09
CA GLU A 121 2.14 -16.07 -0.63
C GLU A 121 1.97 -14.65 -0.08
N PRO A 122 0.75 -14.12 0.01
CA PRO A 122 0.53 -12.74 0.42
C PRO A 122 1.13 -12.49 1.80
N VAL A 123 2.02 -11.49 1.89
CA VAL A 123 2.77 -11.12 3.11
C VAL A 123 1.83 -10.84 4.29
N VAL A 124 0.64 -10.30 4.01
CA VAL A 124 -0.40 -10.06 5.01
C VAL A 124 -1.01 -11.33 5.60
N ASN A 125 -0.93 -12.48 4.92
CA ASN A 125 -1.43 -13.76 5.41
C ASN A 125 -0.32 -14.61 6.05
N THR A 126 0.95 -14.37 5.70
CA THR A 126 2.10 -15.12 6.25
C THR A 126 2.27 -14.97 7.77
N PHE A 127 1.67 -13.94 8.37
CA PHE A 127 1.93 -13.55 9.75
C PHE A 127 0.73 -13.60 10.68
N VAL A 128 -0.42 -14.00 10.16
CA VAL A 128 -1.65 -14.11 10.95
C VAL A 128 -1.96 -15.59 11.07
N SER A 129 -1.84 -16.15 12.26
CA SER A 129 -2.31 -17.50 12.54
C SER A 129 -3.83 -17.49 12.48
N VAL A 130 -4.40 -17.78 11.33
CA VAL A 130 -5.84 -17.91 11.17
C VAL A 130 -6.25 -19.24 11.83
N PRO A 131 -7.08 -19.24 12.89
CA PRO A 131 -7.61 -20.48 13.46
C PRO A 131 -8.30 -21.29 12.35
N ARG A 132 -8.20 -22.62 12.37
CA ARG A 132 -8.74 -23.49 11.30
C ARG A 132 -10.22 -23.25 10.98
N GLU A 133 -10.96 -22.74 11.96
CA GLU A 133 -12.39 -22.42 11.90
C GLU A 133 -12.69 -21.12 11.11
N ASN A 134 -11.66 -20.30 10.86
CA ASN A 134 -11.73 -19.03 10.15
C ASN A 134 -11.02 -19.08 8.78
N SER A 135 -10.97 -20.24 8.12
CA SER A 135 -10.28 -20.42 6.82
C SER A 135 -10.73 -19.45 5.71
N SER A 136 -11.87 -18.78 5.87
CA SER A 136 -12.40 -17.73 4.99
C SER A 136 -11.82 -16.32 5.26
N LEU A 137 -10.96 -16.15 6.26
CA LEU A 137 -10.43 -14.85 6.66
C LEU A 137 -9.32 -14.43 5.69
N ASN A 138 -9.70 -13.62 4.70
CA ASN A 138 -8.76 -13.07 3.74
C ASN A 138 -8.24 -11.69 4.19
N CYS A 139 -7.06 -11.64 4.83
CA CYS A 139 -6.41 -10.38 5.21
C CYS A 139 -5.95 -9.56 3.99
N ALA A 140 -5.94 -10.13 2.78
CA ALA A 140 -5.72 -9.35 1.56
C ALA A 140 -6.83 -8.31 1.31
N ALA A 141 -7.95 -8.34 2.05
CA ALA A 141 -8.89 -7.22 2.09
C ALA A 141 -8.22 -5.88 2.49
N PHE A 142 -7.24 -5.91 3.39
CA PHE A 142 -6.42 -4.73 3.69
C PHE A 142 -5.65 -4.24 2.45
N ALA A 143 -5.02 -5.15 1.72
CA ALA A 143 -4.31 -4.83 0.49
C ALA A 143 -5.27 -4.32 -0.61
N ALA A 144 -6.47 -4.88 -0.72
CA ALA A 144 -7.49 -4.43 -1.65
C ALA A 144 -7.90 -2.97 -1.38
N GLY A 145 -8.23 -2.64 -0.13
CA GLY A 145 -8.56 -1.26 0.25
C GLY A 145 -7.40 -0.28 0.02
N LEU A 146 -6.16 -0.72 0.28
CA LEU A 146 -4.96 0.05 -0.04
C LEU A 146 -4.84 0.34 -1.54
N LEU A 147 -5.01 -0.68 -2.38
CA LEU A 147 -4.95 -0.52 -3.83
C LEU A 147 -6.08 0.36 -4.36
N GLU A 148 -7.29 0.22 -3.82
CA GLU A 148 -8.43 1.06 -4.19
C GLU A 148 -8.15 2.54 -3.91
N ALA A 149 -7.58 2.85 -2.74
CA ALA A 149 -7.14 4.21 -2.39
C ALA A 149 -6.08 4.73 -3.36
N VAL A 150 -5.05 3.94 -3.64
CA VAL A 150 -3.95 4.36 -4.52
C VAL A 150 -4.46 4.62 -5.94
N LEU A 151 -5.26 3.72 -6.49
CA LEU A 151 -5.81 3.86 -7.84
C LEU A 151 -6.75 5.07 -7.90
N GLY A 152 -7.66 5.22 -6.94
CA GLY A 152 -8.57 6.36 -6.85
C GLY A 152 -7.83 7.70 -6.75
N ALA A 153 -6.86 7.83 -5.85
CA ALA A 153 -6.05 9.04 -5.69
C ALA A 153 -5.15 9.31 -6.91
N ALA A 154 -4.71 8.26 -7.62
CA ALA A 154 -4.01 8.38 -8.88
C ALA A 154 -4.94 8.73 -10.07
N GLY A 155 -6.26 8.85 -9.85
CA GLY A 155 -7.29 9.20 -10.85
C GLY A 155 -7.77 8.05 -11.72
N PHE A 156 -7.60 6.81 -11.24
CA PHE A 156 -8.11 5.59 -11.85
C PHE A 156 -9.17 5.01 -10.90
N PRO A 157 -10.38 5.58 -10.85
CA PRO A 157 -11.43 5.07 -9.97
C PRO A 157 -11.70 3.59 -10.30
N ALA A 158 -11.56 2.74 -9.30
CA ALA A 158 -11.67 1.30 -9.43
C ALA A 158 -12.39 0.73 -8.21
N ARG A 159 -12.93 -0.48 -8.36
CA ARG A 159 -13.40 -1.29 -7.24
C ARG A 159 -12.43 -2.45 -7.08
N VAL A 160 -11.89 -2.64 -5.88
CA VAL A 160 -10.89 -3.67 -5.63
C VAL A 160 -11.42 -4.66 -4.60
N SER A 161 -11.37 -5.95 -4.92
CA SER A 161 -11.74 -7.05 -4.02
C SER A 161 -10.59 -8.05 -3.89
N ALA A 162 -10.56 -8.76 -2.78
CA ALA A 162 -9.62 -9.84 -2.52
C ALA A 162 -10.35 -11.19 -2.49
N HIS A 163 -9.73 -12.19 -3.10
CA HIS A 163 -10.27 -13.55 -3.25
C HIS A 163 -9.22 -14.57 -2.80
#